data_AF-A0A848RGJ4-F1
#
_entry.id   AF-A0A848RGJ4-F1
#
_cell.length_a   1.000
_cell.length_b   1.000
_cell.length_c   1.000
_cell.angle_alpha   90.00
_cell.angle_beta   90.00
_cell.angle_gamma   90.00
#
_symmetry.space_group_name_H-M   'P 1'
#
loop_
_entity.id
_entity.type
_entity.pdbx_description
1 polymer ?
#
loop_
_entity_poly.entity_id
_entity_poly.type
_entity_poly.pdbx_seq_one_letter_code
_entity_poly.pdbx_strand_id
1 'polypeptide(L)'
;MNNMIIYEDKSKINLTHQNKKISILNIKEFKENLEKIEADYIKNKKFIDIDNYICLYNFIFINNLSNFIKDLAIKEKTKQILFSKSLRTKGKETIKLNKNISIEDIIGNIILCLLKSEEYLKEKISIDYVDKFKEGESESQINICDIMQYIPANIDKLIKKLKVDLIAFNYVKKDDKKENFVLPIYIDEETLLEKGIDYSKFLPNWTSVSYLKMLIKIHDFFVDYYELETKKGLVYDDLMLALIYLMEYEVKDYPKGLQKSIEVGRATKGKCYFIDGIVNPVAIDQKLAITLQGKDLFKKVIKLV
;
A
#
# COMPACT_ATOMS: atom_id res chain seq x y z
N MET A 1 -1.36 -33.77 -3.17
CA MET A 1 -0.48 -32.58 -3.12
C MET A 1 -1.24 -31.46 -2.44
N ASN A 2 -0.56 -30.65 -1.63
CA ASN A 2 -1.18 -29.53 -0.93
C ASN A 2 -1.30 -28.34 -1.89
N ASN A 3 -2.40 -28.34 -2.65
CA ASN A 3 -2.64 -27.39 -3.72
C ASN A 3 -3.82 -26.50 -3.34
N MET A 4 -3.72 -25.22 -3.69
CA MET A 4 -4.87 -24.32 -3.69
C MET A 4 -5.41 -24.26 -5.11
N ILE A 5 -6.73 -24.33 -5.25
CA ILE A 5 -7.39 -24.34 -6.56
C ILE A 5 -8.33 -23.16 -6.64
N ILE A 6 -8.12 -22.31 -7.64
CA ILE A 6 -8.95 -21.13 -7.93
C ILE A 6 -9.84 -21.44 -9.13
N TYR A 7 -11.13 -21.18 -8.97
CA TYR A 7 -12.11 -21.44 -10.00
C TYR A 7 -13.27 -20.45 -9.93
N GLU A 8 -13.99 -20.34 -11.04
CA GLU A 8 -15.19 -19.53 -11.14
C GLU A 8 -16.43 -20.42 -11.00
N ASP A 9 -17.37 -20.00 -10.16
CA ASP A 9 -18.72 -20.56 -10.07
C ASP A 9 -19.73 -19.43 -10.20
N LYS A 10 -20.47 -19.43 -11.31
CA LYS A 10 -21.45 -18.40 -11.69
C LYS A 10 -20.85 -16.99 -11.65
N SER A 11 -21.14 -16.24 -10.59
CA SER A 11 -20.75 -14.84 -10.41
C SER A 11 -19.71 -14.69 -9.29
N LYS A 12 -19.05 -15.79 -8.90
CA LYS A 12 -18.10 -15.84 -7.79
C LYS A 12 -16.78 -16.44 -8.24
N ILE A 13 -15.68 -15.94 -7.67
CA ILE A 13 -14.39 -16.62 -7.68
C ILE A 13 -14.23 -17.30 -6.33
N ASN A 14 -13.89 -18.58 -6.37
CA ASN A 14 -13.67 -19.40 -5.19
C ASN A 14 -12.23 -19.92 -5.18
N LEU A 15 -11.71 -20.09 -3.97
CA LEU A 15 -10.48 -20.79 -3.67
C LEU A 15 -10.82 -22.01 -2.84
N THR A 16 -10.37 -23.20 -3.25
CA THR A 16 -10.47 -24.42 -2.44
C THR A 16 -9.10 -24.93 -2.02
N HIS A 17 -8.98 -25.35 -0.76
CA HIS A 17 -7.79 -25.93 -0.16
C HIS A 17 -8.21 -26.97 0.88
N GLN A 18 -7.67 -28.18 0.83
CA GLN A 18 -7.96 -29.26 1.81
C GLN A 18 -9.47 -29.45 2.10
N ASN A 19 -10.30 -29.54 1.05
CA ASN A 19 -11.76 -29.65 1.12
C ASN A 19 -12.50 -28.44 1.71
N LYS A 20 -11.82 -27.31 1.94
CA LYS A 20 -12.45 -26.06 2.39
C LYS A 20 -12.54 -25.09 1.23
N LYS A 21 -13.72 -24.52 1.03
CA LYS A 21 -14.00 -23.53 -0.02
C LYS A 21 -14.21 -22.15 0.58
N ILE A 22 -13.44 -21.19 0.09
CA ILE A 22 -13.52 -19.78 0.43
C ILE A 22 -13.97 -19.01 -0.81
N SER A 23 -15.06 -18.24 -0.71
CA SER A 23 -15.45 -17.31 -1.77
C SER A 23 -14.63 -16.02 -1.63
N ILE A 24 -13.73 -15.78 -2.58
CA ILE A 24 -12.75 -14.68 -2.54
C ILE A 24 -13.19 -13.45 -3.36
N LEU A 25 -14.18 -13.62 -4.24
CA LEU A 25 -14.83 -12.52 -4.96
C LEU A 25 -16.28 -12.88 -5.25
N ASN A 26 -17.18 -11.92 -5.07
CA ASN A 26 -18.50 -11.90 -5.70
C ASN A 26 -18.58 -10.68 -6.63
N ILE A 27 -18.74 -10.89 -7.94
CA ILE A 27 -18.71 -9.80 -8.91
C ILE A 27 -19.88 -8.81 -8.73
N LYS A 28 -21.03 -9.27 -8.23
CA LYS A 28 -22.17 -8.39 -7.96
C LYS A 28 -21.84 -7.44 -6.82
N GLU A 29 -21.33 -7.98 -5.71
CA GLU A 29 -20.90 -7.20 -4.55
C GLU A 29 -19.78 -6.22 -4.93
N PHE A 30 -18.83 -6.65 -5.77
CA PHE A 30 -17.76 -5.78 -6.27
C PHE A 30 -18.31 -4.60 -7.09
N LYS A 31 -19.24 -4.85 -8.02
CA LYS A 31 -19.87 -3.79 -8.83
C LYS A 31 -20.70 -2.83 -7.99
N GLU A 32 -21.48 -3.33 -7.04
CA GLU A 32 -22.24 -2.49 -6.10
C GLU A 32 -21.32 -1.59 -5.26
N ASN A 33 -20.16 -2.09 -4.83
CA ASN A 33 -19.16 -1.27 -4.13
C ASN A 33 -18.52 -0.23 -5.05
N LEU A 34 -18.22 -0.59 -6.30
CA LEU A 34 -17.68 0.34 -7.28
C LEU A 34 -18.62 1.51 -7.55
N GLU A 35 -19.92 1.24 -7.69
CA GLU A 35 -20.95 2.28 -7.87
C GLU A 35 -21.03 3.22 -6.66
N LYS A 36 -20.93 2.70 -5.43
CA LYS A 36 -20.89 3.53 -4.20
C LYS A 36 -19.66 4.44 -4.17
N ILE A 37 -18.50 3.87 -4.47
CA ILE A 37 -17.23 4.62 -4.50
C ILE A 37 -17.25 5.72 -5.57
N GLU A 38 -17.88 5.45 -6.71
CA GLU A 38 -18.09 6.43 -7.77
C GLU A 38 -19.04 7.57 -7.33
N ALA A 39 -20.17 7.22 -6.71
CA ALA A 39 -21.12 8.21 -6.19
C ALA A 39 -20.48 9.10 -5.11
N ASP A 40 -19.70 8.52 -4.19
CA ASP A 40 -18.97 9.24 -3.16
C ASP A 40 -17.88 10.15 -3.76
N TYR A 41 -17.23 9.71 -4.85
CA TYR A 41 -16.27 10.51 -5.59
C TYR A 41 -16.92 11.76 -6.18
N ILE A 42 -18.01 11.59 -6.95
CA ILE A 42 -18.76 12.69 -7.60
C ILE A 42 -19.23 13.73 -6.56
N LYS A 43 -19.62 13.27 -5.38
CA LYS A 43 -20.09 14.14 -4.30
C LYS A 43 -18.97 14.93 -3.61
N ASN A 44 -17.79 14.32 -3.40
CA ASN A 44 -16.78 14.85 -2.48
C ASN A 44 -15.44 15.26 -3.13
N LYS A 45 -15.16 14.86 -4.38
CA LYS A 45 -13.86 15.05 -5.03
C LYS A 45 -14.03 15.65 -6.43
N LYS A 46 -13.50 16.87 -6.65
CA LYS A 46 -13.60 17.61 -7.93
C LYS A 46 -12.26 17.78 -8.67
N PHE A 47 -11.17 17.19 -8.18
CA PHE A 47 -9.81 17.55 -8.63
C PHE A 47 -9.09 16.48 -9.46
N ILE A 48 -9.64 15.27 -9.60
CA ILE A 48 -9.01 14.17 -10.34
C ILE A 48 -9.97 13.69 -11.43
N ASP A 49 -9.43 13.08 -12.48
CA ASP A 49 -10.22 12.39 -13.46
C ASP A 49 -10.86 11.11 -12.86
N ILE A 50 -12.15 10.90 -13.11
CA ILE A 50 -12.91 9.79 -12.50
C ILE A 50 -12.44 8.43 -13.01
N ASP A 51 -12.02 8.34 -14.28
CA ASP A 51 -11.52 7.10 -14.85
C ASP A 51 -10.19 6.71 -14.20
N ASN A 52 -9.30 7.68 -13.97
CA ASN A 52 -8.07 7.46 -13.20
C ASN A 52 -8.36 7.01 -11.76
N TYR A 53 -9.36 7.61 -11.11
CA TYR A 53 -9.78 7.22 -9.75
C TYR A 53 -10.29 5.77 -9.70
N ILE A 54 -11.15 5.40 -10.66
CA ILE A 54 -11.68 4.03 -10.80
C ILE A 54 -10.56 3.04 -11.14
N CYS A 55 -9.64 3.40 -12.03
CA CYS A 55 -8.50 2.56 -12.37
C CYS A 55 -7.64 2.24 -11.15
N LEU A 56 -7.36 3.25 -10.32
CA LEU A 56 -6.59 3.05 -9.09
C LEU A 56 -7.36 2.20 -8.07
N TYR A 57 -8.67 2.40 -7.91
CA TYR A 57 -9.49 1.55 -7.03
C TYR A 57 -9.43 0.07 -7.45
N ASN A 58 -9.66 -0.20 -8.74
CA ASN A 58 -9.61 -1.56 -9.29
C ASN A 58 -8.23 -2.17 -9.11
N PHE A 59 -7.18 -1.38 -9.33
CA PHE A 59 -5.80 -1.81 -9.13
C PHE A 59 -5.53 -2.22 -7.69
N ILE A 60 -5.91 -1.38 -6.72
CA ILE A 60 -5.77 -1.66 -5.29
C ILE A 60 -6.47 -2.97 -4.94
N PHE A 61 -7.72 -3.14 -5.37
CA PHE A 61 -8.50 -4.34 -5.10
C PHE A 61 -7.80 -5.60 -5.61
N ILE A 62 -7.45 -5.62 -6.89
CA ILE A 62 -6.82 -6.78 -7.55
C ILE A 62 -5.47 -7.11 -6.91
N ASN A 63 -4.66 -6.08 -6.66
CA ASN A 63 -3.36 -6.22 -6.05
C ASN A 63 -3.46 -6.78 -4.62
N ASN A 64 -4.39 -6.27 -3.83
CA ASN A 64 -4.62 -6.75 -2.48
C ASN A 64 -5.16 -8.18 -2.44
N LEU A 65 -6.10 -8.51 -3.33
CA LEU A 65 -6.61 -9.86 -3.48
C LEU A 65 -5.49 -10.84 -3.86
N SER A 66 -4.59 -10.42 -4.74
CA SER A 66 -3.43 -11.21 -5.16
C SER A 66 -2.45 -11.42 -4.00
N ASN A 67 -2.16 -10.38 -3.19
CA ASN A 67 -1.39 -10.53 -1.95
C ASN A 67 -2.07 -11.47 -0.95
N PHE A 68 -3.40 -11.37 -0.78
CA PHE A 68 -4.16 -12.24 0.10
C PHE A 68 -4.02 -13.72 -0.31
N ILE A 69 -4.23 -14.03 -1.60
CA ILE A 69 -4.07 -15.39 -2.13
C ILE A 69 -2.65 -15.90 -1.88
N LYS A 70 -1.65 -15.04 -2.09
CA LYS A 70 -0.24 -15.37 -1.92
C LYS A 70 0.11 -15.67 -0.45
N ASP A 71 -0.30 -14.81 0.46
CA ASP A 71 -0.05 -14.99 1.89
C ASP A 71 -0.78 -16.23 2.42
N LEU A 72 -1.99 -16.51 1.91
CA LEU A 72 -2.69 -17.75 2.20
C LEU A 72 -1.90 -18.96 1.70
N ALA A 73 -1.34 -18.91 0.49
CA ALA A 73 -0.50 -19.99 -0.05
C ALA A 73 0.69 -20.29 0.86
N ILE A 74 1.38 -19.25 1.31
CA ILE A 74 2.54 -19.34 2.19
C ILE A 74 2.13 -19.91 3.55
N LYS A 75 1.06 -19.36 4.16
CA LYS A 75 0.53 -19.81 5.45
C LYS A 75 0.17 -21.29 5.43
N GLU A 76 -0.53 -21.70 4.38
CA GLU A 76 -0.98 -23.09 4.19
C GLU A 76 0.12 -24.00 3.64
N LYS A 77 1.34 -23.49 3.41
CA LYS A 77 2.48 -24.25 2.85
C LYS A 77 2.13 -24.93 1.53
N THR A 78 1.37 -24.23 0.70
CA THR A 78 0.99 -24.67 -0.63
C THR A 78 2.14 -24.44 -1.60
N LYS A 79 2.52 -25.48 -2.34
CA LYS A 79 3.57 -25.38 -3.38
C LYS A 79 3.03 -24.99 -4.75
N GLN A 80 1.73 -25.19 -4.99
CA GLN A 80 1.10 -24.93 -6.28
C GLN A 80 -0.25 -24.24 -6.13
N ILE A 81 -0.43 -23.13 -6.85
CA ILE A 81 -1.73 -22.51 -7.08
C ILE A 81 -2.22 -22.97 -8.45
N LEU A 82 -3.32 -23.71 -8.47
CA LEU A 82 -3.92 -24.23 -9.69
C LEU A 82 -5.14 -23.39 -10.07
N PHE A 83 -5.23 -22.99 -11.32
CA PHE A 83 -6.44 -22.37 -11.86
C PHE A 83 -7.26 -23.41 -12.61
N SER A 84 -8.58 -23.38 -12.48
CA SER A 84 -9.44 -24.18 -13.38
C SER A 84 -9.08 -23.85 -14.83
N LYS A 85 -8.96 -24.88 -15.67
CA LYS A 85 -8.57 -24.70 -17.09
C LYS A 85 -9.55 -23.82 -17.87
N SER A 86 -10.81 -23.73 -17.43
CA SER A 86 -11.78 -22.75 -17.95
C SER A 86 -11.32 -21.30 -17.85
N LEU A 87 -10.33 -21.00 -16.99
CA LEU A 87 -9.74 -19.69 -16.80
C LEU A 87 -8.52 -19.44 -17.69
N ARG A 88 -7.97 -20.47 -18.34
CA ARG A 88 -6.76 -20.35 -19.18
C ARG A 88 -6.98 -19.45 -20.39
N THR A 89 -8.16 -19.48 -20.98
CA THR A 89 -8.56 -18.61 -22.11
C THR A 89 -8.80 -17.16 -21.68
N LYS A 90 -8.79 -16.87 -20.37
CA LYS A 90 -9.02 -15.54 -19.80
C LYS A 90 -7.73 -14.79 -19.46
N GLY A 91 -6.56 -15.44 -19.61
CA GLY A 91 -5.25 -14.81 -19.46
C GLY A 91 -5.04 -13.72 -20.52
N LYS A 92 -4.70 -12.51 -20.09
CA LYS A 92 -4.45 -11.35 -20.95
C LYS A 92 -2.99 -10.96 -20.84
N GLU A 93 -2.45 -10.32 -21.87
CA GLU A 93 -1.08 -9.78 -21.85
C GLU A 93 -0.97 -8.50 -21.01
N THR A 94 -2.08 -7.77 -20.85
CA THR A 94 -2.14 -6.47 -20.18
C THR A 94 -3.22 -6.43 -19.09
N ILE A 95 -2.95 -5.66 -18.03
CA ILE A 95 -3.89 -5.44 -16.93
C ILE A 95 -5.01 -4.51 -17.42
N LYS A 96 -6.27 -4.92 -17.21
CA LYS A 96 -7.46 -4.10 -17.52
C LYS A 96 -8.10 -3.56 -16.25
N LEU A 97 -8.15 -2.23 -16.10
CA LEU A 97 -8.57 -1.58 -14.85
C LEU A 97 -9.77 -0.63 -15.00
N ASN A 98 -10.45 -0.65 -16.14
CA ASN A 98 -11.55 0.30 -16.42
C ASN A 98 -12.81 0.01 -15.58
N LYS A 99 -13.79 0.93 -15.66
CA LYS A 99 -15.08 0.82 -14.95
C LYS A 99 -15.87 -0.45 -15.28
N ASN A 100 -15.83 -0.90 -16.54
CA ASN A 100 -16.63 -2.03 -17.03
C ASN A 100 -15.91 -3.36 -16.88
N ILE A 101 -15.15 -3.54 -15.79
CA ILE A 101 -14.34 -4.72 -15.55
C ILE A 101 -15.22 -5.97 -15.38
N SER A 102 -14.94 -7.00 -16.19
CA SER A 102 -15.64 -8.28 -16.11
C SER A 102 -14.97 -9.22 -15.11
N ILE A 103 -15.62 -10.33 -14.77
CA ILE A 103 -15.00 -11.37 -13.93
C ILE A 103 -13.77 -11.99 -14.62
N GLU A 104 -13.81 -12.11 -15.96
CA GLU A 104 -12.67 -12.54 -16.78
C GLU A 104 -11.50 -11.57 -16.64
N ASP A 105 -11.75 -10.26 -16.69
CA ASP A 105 -10.72 -9.24 -16.52
C ASP A 105 -10.06 -9.36 -15.15
N ILE A 106 -10.86 -9.50 -14.08
CA ILE A 106 -10.34 -9.62 -12.72
C ILE A 106 -9.48 -10.87 -12.57
N ILE A 107 -9.95 -12.03 -13.05
CA ILE A 107 -9.18 -13.28 -13.00
C ILE A 107 -7.88 -13.16 -13.78
N GLY A 108 -7.93 -12.62 -15.00
CA GLY A 108 -6.74 -12.41 -15.83
C GLY A 108 -5.72 -11.53 -15.13
N ASN A 109 -6.16 -10.45 -14.48
CA ASN A 109 -5.29 -9.54 -13.73
C ASN A 109 -4.68 -10.22 -12.49
N ILE A 110 -5.45 -11.03 -11.75
CA ILE A 110 -4.94 -11.79 -10.59
C ILE A 110 -3.84 -12.76 -11.03
N ILE A 111 -4.07 -13.52 -12.11
CA ILE A 111 -3.06 -14.45 -12.66
C ILE A 111 -1.79 -13.67 -13.02
N LEU A 112 -1.91 -12.55 -13.72
CA LEU A 112 -0.77 -11.70 -14.08
C LEU A 112 -0.01 -11.18 -12.86
N CYS A 113 -0.70 -10.71 -11.82
CA CYS A 113 -0.08 -10.27 -10.57
C CYS A 113 0.69 -11.43 -9.91
N LEU A 114 0.07 -12.60 -9.78
CA LEU A 114 0.70 -13.75 -9.15
C LEU A 114 1.92 -14.27 -9.93
N LEU A 115 1.87 -14.28 -11.27
CA LEU A 115 3.02 -14.65 -12.12
C LEU A 115 4.18 -13.65 -12.04
N LYS A 116 3.92 -12.40 -11.62
CA LYS A 116 4.96 -11.39 -11.41
C LYS A 116 5.48 -11.35 -9.97
N SER A 117 4.88 -12.13 -9.08
CA SER A 117 5.28 -12.16 -7.67
C SER A 117 6.68 -12.71 -7.46
N GLU A 118 7.40 -12.19 -6.47
CA GLU A 118 8.72 -12.72 -6.10
C GLU A 118 8.69 -14.21 -5.77
N GLU A 119 7.63 -14.68 -5.13
CA GLU A 119 7.45 -16.07 -4.74
C GLU A 119 7.36 -16.99 -5.96
N TYR A 120 6.68 -16.55 -7.03
CA TYR A 120 6.66 -17.27 -8.30
C TYR A 120 8.02 -17.19 -9.00
N LEU A 121 8.61 -15.99 -9.09
CA LEU A 121 9.89 -15.77 -9.76
C LEU A 121 11.07 -16.48 -9.09
N LYS A 122 10.98 -16.74 -7.78
CA LYS A 122 11.94 -17.52 -6.98
C LYS A 122 11.54 -19.01 -6.87
N GLU A 123 10.58 -19.46 -7.65
CA GLU A 123 10.09 -20.86 -7.71
C GLU A 123 9.59 -21.42 -6.37
N LYS A 124 9.19 -20.56 -5.43
CA LYS A 124 8.62 -20.97 -4.13
C LYS A 124 7.18 -21.45 -4.28
N ILE A 125 6.46 -20.90 -5.26
CA ILE A 125 5.09 -21.27 -5.62
C ILE A 125 5.04 -21.43 -7.14
N SER A 126 4.55 -22.56 -7.63
CA SER A 126 4.25 -22.72 -9.06
C SER A 126 2.78 -22.38 -9.34
N ILE A 127 2.52 -21.89 -10.55
CA ILE A 127 1.17 -21.60 -11.05
C ILE A 127 0.91 -22.48 -12.27
N ASP A 128 -0.20 -23.22 -12.25
CA ASP A 128 -0.58 -24.11 -13.36
C ASP A 128 -2.11 -24.19 -13.49
N TYR A 129 -2.61 -24.97 -14.44
CA TYR A 129 -4.03 -25.18 -14.70
C TYR A 129 -4.44 -26.63 -14.49
N VAL A 130 -5.70 -26.83 -14.06
CA VAL A 130 -6.25 -28.17 -13.82
C VAL A 130 -7.63 -28.35 -14.48
N ASP A 131 -7.84 -29.53 -15.08
CA ASP A 131 -9.10 -29.90 -15.75
C ASP A 131 -10.20 -30.31 -14.77
N LYS A 132 -9.86 -31.09 -13.74
CA LYS A 132 -10.80 -31.61 -12.76
C LYS A 132 -10.26 -31.45 -11.36
N PHE A 133 -11.12 -30.99 -10.47
CA PHE A 133 -10.83 -30.86 -9.05
C PHE A 133 -12.11 -31.13 -8.26
N LYS A 134 -11.94 -31.39 -6.97
CA LYS A 134 -13.06 -31.54 -6.05
C LYS A 134 -13.31 -30.17 -5.41
N GLU A 135 -14.53 -29.67 -5.53
CA GLU A 135 -14.94 -28.51 -4.75
C GLU A 135 -14.93 -28.86 -3.26
N GLY A 136 -14.47 -27.91 -2.45
CA GLY A 136 -14.54 -28.02 -1.01
C GLY A 136 -15.95 -27.68 -0.49
N GLU A 137 -16.18 -28.03 0.77
CA GLU A 137 -17.33 -27.56 1.53
C GLU A 137 -17.18 -26.06 1.79
N SER A 138 -18.28 -25.32 1.62
CA SER A 138 -18.29 -23.87 1.86
C SER A 138 -17.90 -23.58 3.31
N GLU A 139 -16.81 -22.86 3.50
CA GLU A 139 -16.30 -22.47 4.82
C GLU A 139 -16.57 -20.99 5.10
N SER A 140 -16.24 -20.12 4.15
CA SER A 140 -16.39 -18.67 4.35
C SER A 140 -16.52 -17.88 3.03
N GLN A 141 -16.92 -16.62 3.17
CA GLN A 141 -16.87 -15.60 2.12
C GLN A 141 -16.10 -14.41 2.67
N ILE A 142 -15.19 -13.86 1.87
CA ILE A 142 -14.43 -12.66 2.21
C ILE A 142 -15.19 -11.44 1.66
N ASN A 143 -15.32 -10.39 2.49
CA ASN A 143 -15.95 -9.15 2.07
C ASN A 143 -15.01 -8.33 1.16
N ILE A 144 -15.57 -7.65 0.16
CA ILE A 144 -14.81 -6.74 -0.72
C ILE A 144 -14.06 -5.66 0.10
N CYS A 145 -14.69 -5.14 1.14
CA CYS A 145 -14.09 -4.17 2.05
C CYS A 145 -12.86 -4.75 2.76
N ASP A 146 -12.89 -6.01 3.17
CA ASP A 146 -11.75 -6.65 3.84
C ASP A 146 -10.56 -6.79 2.89
N ILE A 147 -10.81 -7.14 1.63
CA ILE A 147 -9.78 -7.16 0.58
C ILE A 147 -9.24 -5.75 0.32
N MET A 148 -10.09 -4.74 0.23
CA MET A 148 -9.65 -3.35 0.09
C MET A 148 -8.79 -2.87 1.27
N GLN A 149 -9.00 -3.41 2.47
CA GLN A 149 -8.23 -3.09 3.67
C GLN A 149 -7.04 -4.03 3.91
N TYR A 150 -6.84 -5.02 3.05
CA TYR A 150 -5.84 -6.06 3.26
C TYR A 150 -4.42 -5.48 3.34
N ILE A 151 -3.69 -5.90 4.38
CA ILE A 151 -2.26 -5.60 4.57
C ILE A 151 -1.51 -6.92 4.46
N PRO A 152 -0.52 -7.03 3.57
CA PRO A 152 0.29 -8.24 3.45
C PRO A 152 0.93 -8.64 4.77
N ALA A 153 0.99 -9.93 5.05
CA ALA A 153 1.39 -10.48 6.35
C ALA A 153 2.80 -10.03 6.77
N ASN A 154 3.72 -9.91 5.81
CA ASN A 154 5.09 -9.49 6.10
C ASN A 154 5.18 -7.98 6.43
N ILE A 155 4.37 -7.15 5.77
CA ILE A 155 4.23 -5.72 6.10
C ILE A 155 3.58 -5.54 7.47
N ASP A 156 2.50 -6.27 7.78
CA ASP A 156 1.84 -6.20 9.08
C ASP A 156 2.79 -6.58 10.24
N LYS A 157 3.59 -7.64 10.05
CA LYS A 157 4.64 -8.02 11.01
C LYS A 157 5.67 -6.88 11.22
N LEU A 158 6.10 -6.25 10.13
CA LEU A 158 7.08 -5.16 10.20
C LEU A 158 6.48 -3.90 10.83
N ILE A 159 5.24 -3.53 10.51
CA ILE A 159 4.48 -2.46 11.16
C ILE A 159 4.47 -2.66 12.68
N LYS A 160 4.12 -3.86 13.15
CA LYS A 160 4.07 -4.18 14.59
C LYS A 160 5.43 -3.99 15.26
N LYS A 161 6.50 -4.50 14.64
CA LYS A 161 7.87 -4.32 15.14
C LYS A 161 8.27 -2.84 15.18
N LEU A 162 8.05 -2.14 14.07
CA LEU A 162 8.45 -0.76 13.88
C LEU A 162 7.70 0.19 14.82
N LYS A 163 6.42 -0.07 15.13
CA LYS A 163 5.67 0.68 16.15
C LYS A 163 6.39 0.68 17.51
N VAL A 164 6.87 -0.48 17.94
CA VAL A 164 7.60 -0.61 19.23
C VAL A 164 8.91 0.17 19.17
N ASP A 165 9.67 -0.03 18.11
CA ASP A 165 11.01 0.55 18.00
C ASP A 165 10.95 2.09 17.80
N LEU A 166 10.00 2.60 17.04
CA LEU A 166 9.77 4.05 16.89
C LEU A 166 9.52 4.74 18.24
N ILE A 167 8.77 4.09 19.13
CA ILE A 167 8.54 4.58 20.50
C ILE A 167 9.84 4.49 21.30
N ALA A 168 10.53 3.36 21.27
CA ALA A 168 11.78 3.14 22.01
C ALA A 168 12.88 4.14 21.65
N PHE A 169 13.00 4.48 20.35
CA PHE A 169 13.95 5.48 19.86
C PHE A 169 13.44 6.93 19.95
N ASN A 170 12.28 7.15 20.58
CA ASN A 170 11.64 8.45 20.75
C ASN A 170 11.42 9.18 19.41
N TYR A 171 11.15 8.45 18.34
CA TYR A 171 10.69 9.04 17.07
C TYR A 171 9.28 9.59 17.21
N VAL A 172 8.48 8.92 18.03
CA VAL A 172 7.06 9.19 18.23
C VAL A 172 6.75 8.99 19.72
N LYS A 173 5.79 9.76 20.24
CA LYS A 173 5.26 9.50 21.58
C LYS A 173 4.12 8.48 21.47
N LYS A 174 3.97 7.63 22.47
CA LYS A 174 2.80 6.77 22.57
C LYS A 174 1.57 7.66 22.79
N ASP A 175 0.69 7.71 21.80
CA ASP A 175 -0.61 8.37 21.89
C ASP A 175 -1.68 7.31 21.64
N ASP A 176 -2.39 6.90 22.70
CA ASP A 176 -3.40 5.84 22.62
C ASP A 176 -4.63 6.26 21.78
N LYS A 177 -4.73 7.53 21.36
CA LYS A 177 -5.87 8.06 20.59
C LYS A 177 -5.65 8.10 19.08
N LYS A 178 -4.44 7.90 18.57
CA LYS A 178 -4.14 7.97 17.13
C LYS A 178 -3.56 6.65 16.62
N GLU A 179 -4.13 6.13 15.54
CA GLU A 179 -3.62 4.92 14.87
C GLU A 179 -2.28 5.16 14.16
N ASN A 180 -2.06 6.40 13.70
CA ASN A 180 -0.89 6.86 12.98
C ASN A 180 -0.07 7.85 13.82
N PHE A 181 1.25 7.78 13.67
CA PHE A 181 2.16 8.74 14.25
C PHE A 181 2.27 9.98 13.37
N VAL A 182 2.38 11.14 13.99
CA VAL A 182 2.42 12.43 13.29
C VAL A 182 3.82 13.00 13.34
N LEU A 183 4.42 13.17 12.16
CA LEU A 183 5.71 13.84 11.98
C LEU A 183 5.47 15.36 11.83
N PRO A 184 5.94 16.19 12.78
CA PRO A 184 5.76 17.63 12.71
C PRO A 184 6.67 18.28 11.66
N ILE A 185 6.07 19.18 10.88
CA ILE A 185 6.74 20.08 9.95
C ILE A 185 6.55 21.50 10.46
N TYR A 186 7.64 22.20 10.74
CA TYR A 186 7.65 23.57 11.24
C TYR A 186 7.96 24.55 10.11
N ILE A 187 7.18 25.63 10.02
CA ILE A 187 7.37 26.69 9.03
C ILE A 187 7.89 27.93 9.76
N ASP A 188 9.05 28.43 9.33
CA ASP A 188 9.60 29.69 9.80
C ASP A 188 9.13 30.83 8.88
N GLU A 189 7.91 31.31 9.13
CA GLU A 189 7.28 32.33 8.28
C GLU A 189 8.07 33.64 8.24
N GLU A 190 8.59 34.07 9.40
CA GLU A 190 9.39 35.29 9.52
C GLU A 190 10.63 35.22 8.62
N THR A 191 11.39 34.12 8.70
CA THR A 191 12.58 33.92 7.88
C THR A 191 12.25 33.81 6.38
N LEU A 192 11.13 33.19 6.02
CA LEU A 192 10.70 33.09 4.62
C LEU A 192 10.31 34.46 4.05
N LEU A 193 9.59 35.28 4.83
CA LEU A 193 9.22 36.64 4.46
C LEU A 193 10.45 37.55 4.33
N GLU A 194 11.42 37.47 5.26
CA GLU A 194 12.70 38.20 5.18
C GLU A 194 13.48 37.89 3.90
N LYS A 195 13.37 36.64 3.40
CA LYS A 195 13.99 36.21 2.14
C LYS A 195 13.17 36.56 0.89
N GLY A 196 12.03 37.25 1.05
CA GLY A 196 11.14 37.61 -0.05
C GLY A 196 10.39 36.42 -0.67
N ILE A 197 10.18 35.33 0.10
CA ILE A 197 9.55 34.11 -0.38
C ILE A 197 8.08 34.06 0.05
N ASP A 198 7.16 34.19 -0.91
CA ASP A 198 5.74 33.86 -0.70
C ASP A 198 5.54 32.34 -0.70
N TYR A 199 5.53 31.74 0.48
CA TYR A 199 5.49 30.30 0.66
C TYR A 199 4.09 29.69 0.50
N SER A 200 3.03 30.52 0.50
CA SER A 200 1.63 30.07 0.55
C SER A 200 1.27 29.10 -0.59
N LYS A 201 1.76 29.38 -1.80
CA LYS A 201 1.54 28.56 -3.01
C LYS A 201 2.41 27.31 -3.07
N PHE A 202 3.53 27.29 -2.35
CA PHE A 202 4.48 26.17 -2.34
C PHE A 202 4.23 25.20 -1.19
N LEU A 203 3.45 25.62 -0.20
CA LEU A 203 3.29 24.90 1.05
C LEU A 203 2.86 23.43 0.87
N PRO A 204 1.84 23.08 0.05
CA PRO A 204 1.46 21.68 -0.13
C PRO A 204 2.58 20.80 -0.70
N ASN A 205 3.37 21.34 -1.63
CA ASN A 205 4.49 20.62 -2.22
C ASN A 205 5.66 20.52 -1.24
N TRP A 206 5.93 21.59 -0.51
CA TRP A 206 7.01 21.62 0.48
C TRP A 206 6.74 20.72 1.67
N THR A 207 5.49 20.62 2.14
CA THR A 207 5.13 19.66 3.20
C THR A 207 5.28 18.23 2.72
N SER A 208 4.82 17.92 1.51
CA SER A 208 4.98 16.60 0.89
C SER A 208 6.45 16.19 0.77
N VAL A 209 7.30 17.10 0.27
CA VAL A 209 8.74 16.84 0.16
C VAL A 209 9.41 16.71 1.54
N SER A 210 9.02 17.54 2.50
CA SER A 210 9.54 17.49 3.88
C SER A 210 9.18 16.17 4.56
N TYR A 211 7.93 15.70 4.38
CA TYR A 211 7.48 14.39 4.83
C TYR A 211 8.34 13.27 4.25
N LEU A 212 8.56 13.24 2.93
CA LEU A 212 9.42 12.24 2.28
C LEU A 212 10.86 12.30 2.81
N LYS A 213 11.43 13.48 3.02
CA LYS A 213 12.77 13.63 3.60
C LYS A 213 12.86 13.11 5.03
N MET A 214 11.82 13.26 5.84
CA MET A 214 11.76 12.63 7.16
C MET A 214 11.68 11.10 7.05
N LEU A 215 10.84 10.58 6.15
CA LEU A 215 10.75 9.13 5.91
C LEU A 215 12.11 8.54 5.52
N ILE A 216 12.86 9.19 4.63
CA ILE A 216 14.22 8.76 4.25
C ILE A 216 15.13 8.65 5.47
N LYS A 217 15.15 9.68 6.33
CA LYS A 217 16.01 9.68 7.53
C LYS A 217 15.64 8.55 8.50
N ILE A 218 14.34 8.32 8.71
CA ILE A 218 13.86 7.25 9.60
C ILE A 218 14.16 5.89 8.98
N HIS A 219 13.88 5.73 7.70
CA HIS A 219 14.14 4.54 6.91
C HIS A 219 15.61 4.14 7.01
N ASP A 220 16.53 5.04 6.67
CA ASP A 220 17.97 4.74 6.63
C ASP A 220 18.52 4.34 7.99
N PHE A 221 18.00 4.95 9.06
CA PHE A 221 18.31 4.54 10.43
C PHE A 221 17.87 3.10 10.71
N PHE A 222 16.65 2.71 10.31
CA PHE A 222 16.15 1.36 10.53
C PHE A 222 16.74 0.31 9.57
N VAL A 223 17.21 0.71 8.39
CA VAL A 223 18.03 -0.14 7.52
C VAL A 223 19.30 -0.54 8.25
N ASP A 224 20.01 0.42 8.84
CA ASP A 224 21.23 0.15 9.62
C ASP A 224 20.91 -0.66 10.88
N TYR A 225 19.89 -0.25 11.65
CA TYR A 225 19.56 -0.87 12.93
C TYR A 225 19.07 -2.32 12.81
N TYR A 226 18.35 -2.65 11.72
CA TYR A 226 17.91 -4.02 11.46
C TYR A 226 18.87 -4.81 10.57
N GLU A 227 20.00 -4.21 10.16
CA GLU A 227 20.98 -4.83 9.26
C GLU A 227 20.34 -5.35 7.96
N LEU A 228 19.46 -4.54 7.35
CA LEU A 228 18.76 -4.92 6.13
C LEU A 228 19.65 -4.79 4.89
N GLU A 229 19.59 -5.77 4.00
CA GLU A 229 20.24 -5.75 2.68
C GLU A 229 19.45 -4.92 1.64
N THR A 230 18.89 -3.78 2.04
CA THR A 230 18.18 -2.85 1.16
C THR A 230 18.97 -1.56 0.95
N LYS A 231 18.66 -0.83 -0.12
CA LYS A 231 19.30 0.45 -0.41
C LYS A 231 18.74 1.54 0.51
N LYS A 232 19.59 2.43 1.00
CA LYS A 232 19.18 3.67 1.67
C LYS A 232 18.52 4.64 0.70
N GLY A 233 17.68 5.53 1.22
CA GLY A 233 16.98 6.57 0.47
C GLY A 233 15.47 6.35 0.38
N LEU A 234 14.86 7.03 -0.59
CA LEU A 234 13.44 6.88 -0.90
C LEU A 234 13.27 5.69 -1.84
N VAL A 235 13.16 4.49 -1.28
CA VAL A 235 13.12 3.23 -2.02
C VAL A 235 11.80 2.50 -1.83
N TYR A 236 11.34 1.81 -2.86
CA TYR A 236 10.19 0.91 -2.76
C TYR A 236 10.60 -0.41 -2.09
N ASP A 237 10.49 -0.49 -0.76
CA ASP A 237 10.69 -1.71 0.01
C ASP A 237 9.70 -1.84 1.19
N ASP A 238 9.73 -2.99 1.86
CA ASP A 238 8.79 -3.28 2.95
C ASP A 238 8.91 -2.29 4.13
N LEU A 239 10.11 -1.78 4.41
CA LEU A 239 10.34 -0.83 5.50
C LEU A 239 9.75 0.54 5.17
N MET A 240 9.98 1.04 3.95
CA MET A 240 9.37 2.27 3.48
C MET A 240 7.85 2.18 3.45
N LEU A 241 7.29 1.05 2.98
CA LEU A 241 5.84 0.82 2.99
C LEU A 241 5.28 0.81 4.43
N ALA A 242 5.95 0.14 5.37
CA ALA A 242 5.55 0.15 6.77
C ALA A 242 5.62 1.56 7.39
N LEU A 243 6.63 2.36 7.04
CA LEU A 243 6.74 3.75 7.48
C LEU A 243 5.62 4.61 6.90
N ILE A 244 5.35 4.52 5.60
CA ILE A 244 4.23 5.23 4.96
C ILE A 244 2.90 4.83 5.59
N TYR A 245 2.74 3.56 5.99
CA TYR A 245 1.54 3.12 6.69
C TYR A 245 1.39 3.76 8.06
N LEU A 246 2.47 3.85 8.82
CA LEU A 246 2.47 4.35 10.20
C LEU A 246 2.46 5.86 10.33
N MET A 247 3.04 6.57 9.37
CA MET A 247 3.33 7.98 9.50
C MET A 247 2.33 8.84 8.74
N GLU A 248 1.90 9.91 9.39
CA GLU A 248 1.27 11.08 8.80
C GLU A 248 2.14 12.29 9.09
N TYR A 249 1.81 13.43 8.50
CA TYR A 249 2.45 14.70 8.83
C TYR A 249 1.44 15.75 9.27
N GLU A 250 1.92 16.74 10.02
CA GLU A 250 1.15 17.90 10.44
C GLU A 250 2.03 19.14 10.38
N VAL A 251 1.49 20.24 9.87
CA VAL A 251 2.14 21.55 9.93
C VAL A 251 1.92 22.15 11.32
N LYS A 252 3.00 22.64 11.93
CA LYS A 252 2.97 23.28 13.26
C LYS A 252 3.68 24.62 13.23
N ASP A 253 3.24 25.52 14.11
CA ASP A 253 3.90 26.80 14.35
C ASP A 253 5.34 26.58 14.83
N TYR A 254 6.23 27.46 14.39
CA TYR A 254 7.62 27.42 14.83
C TYR A 254 7.72 27.53 16.36
N PRO A 255 8.44 26.63 17.06
CA PRO A 255 8.48 26.67 18.52
C PRO A 255 9.22 27.92 19.02
N LYS A 256 8.55 28.72 19.85
CA LYS A 256 9.16 29.90 20.49
C LYS A 256 10.23 29.45 21.50
N GLY A 257 11.45 29.96 21.36
CA GLY A 257 12.55 29.70 22.30
C GLY A 257 13.50 28.54 21.92
N LEU A 258 13.33 27.92 20.76
CA LEU A 258 14.42 27.13 20.16
C LEU A 258 15.53 28.11 19.75
N GLN A 259 16.67 28.09 20.44
CA GLN A 259 17.86 28.74 19.91
C GLN A 259 18.19 28.07 18.57
N LYS A 260 18.35 28.86 17.50
CA LYS A 260 18.78 28.40 16.15
C LYS A 260 20.02 27.46 16.17
N SER A 261 20.72 27.37 17.30
CA SER A 261 21.92 26.57 17.58
C SER A 261 21.69 25.10 17.96
N ILE A 262 20.47 24.64 18.24
CA ILE A 262 20.22 23.19 18.23
C ILE A 262 20.12 22.79 16.77
N GLU A 263 21.30 22.63 16.16
CA GLU A 263 21.51 22.18 14.80
C GLU A 263 20.40 21.22 14.38
N VAL A 264 19.66 21.63 13.35
CA VAL A 264 18.77 20.83 12.51
C VAL A 264 19.46 19.55 11.96
N GLY A 265 20.73 19.30 12.32
CA GLY A 265 21.54 18.15 11.97
C GLY A 265 21.94 17.16 13.09
N ARG A 266 21.80 17.44 14.41
CA ARG A 266 22.37 16.51 15.43
C ARG A 266 21.39 15.75 16.33
N ALA A 267 20.24 16.31 16.69
CA ALA A 267 19.34 15.66 17.66
C ALA A 267 18.05 15.08 17.04
N THR A 268 17.70 15.50 15.82
CA THR A 268 16.35 15.20 15.31
C THR A 268 16.25 13.88 14.57
N LYS A 269 17.32 13.23 14.07
CA LYS A 269 17.30 11.92 13.38
C LYS A 269 16.11 11.62 12.42
N GLY A 270 15.36 12.62 11.92
CA GLY A 270 14.11 12.43 11.14
C GLY A 270 12.78 12.66 11.89
N LYS A 271 12.81 13.09 13.16
CA LYS A 271 11.67 13.36 14.06
C LYS A 271 10.82 14.55 13.66
N CYS A 272 11.41 15.53 12.99
CA CYS A 272 10.73 16.72 12.52
C CYS A 272 11.49 17.31 11.33
N TYR A 273 10.81 18.21 10.62
CA TYR A 273 11.41 18.98 9.53
C TYR A 273 11.15 20.47 9.73
N PHE A 274 12.12 21.31 9.38
CA PHE A 274 12.00 22.76 9.42
C PHE A 274 12.10 23.31 8.01
N ILE A 275 11.17 24.19 7.66
CA ILE A 275 11.13 24.91 6.39
C ILE A 275 11.47 26.37 6.68
N ASP A 276 12.69 26.77 6.33
CA ASP A 276 13.24 28.12 6.47
C ASP A 276 13.78 28.66 5.13
N GLY A 277 13.54 27.95 4.03
CA GLY A 277 14.01 28.26 2.68
C GLY A 277 13.42 27.32 1.63
N ILE A 278 13.91 27.45 0.39
CA ILE A 278 13.41 26.67 -0.76
C ILE A 278 13.65 25.17 -0.53
N VAL A 279 12.58 24.38 -0.61
CA VAL A 279 12.66 22.93 -0.46
C VAL A 279 12.87 22.27 -1.82
N ASN A 280 14.05 21.68 -2.02
CA ASN A 280 14.38 20.96 -3.25
C ASN A 280 13.55 19.68 -3.42
N PRO A 281 13.05 19.38 -4.63
CA PRO A 281 12.31 18.16 -4.95
C PRO A 281 13.08 16.88 -4.64
N VAL A 282 12.35 15.78 -4.48
CA VAL A 282 12.90 14.42 -4.32
C VAL A 282 12.34 13.57 -5.46
N ALA A 283 13.22 12.81 -6.12
CA ALA A 283 12.79 11.87 -7.14
C ALA A 283 12.05 10.70 -6.49
N ILE A 284 10.90 10.34 -7.04
CA ILE A 284 10.06 9.23 -6.56
C ILE A 284 9.93 8.24 -7.71
N ASP A 285 10.20 6.96 -7.44
CA ASP A 285 9.95 5.92 -8.42
C ASP A 285 8.44 5.69 -8.64
N GLN A 286 8.08 5.07 -9.76
CA GLN A 286 6.68 4.88 -10.13
C GLN A 286 5.92 3.99 -9.13
N LYS A 287 6.58 3.03 -8.48
CA LYS A 287 5.94 2.13 -7.51
C LYS A 287 5.55 2.89 -6.26
N LEU A 288 6.47 3.69 -5.72
CA LEU A 288 6.20 4.58 -4.59
C LEU A 288 5.15 5.64 -4.93
N ALA A 289 5.17 6.20 -6.14
CA ALA A 289 4.15 7.15 -6.57
C ALA A 289 2.74 6.54 -6.51
N ILE A 290 2.57 5.30 -6.99
CA ILE A 290 1.29 4.57 -6.90
C ILE A 290 0.90 4.31 -5.45
N THR A 291 1.85 3.91 -4.58
CA THR A 291 1.59 3.72 -3.15
C THR A 291 1.11 5.00 -2.48
N LEU A 292 1.76 6.14 -2.74
CA LEU A 292 1.38 7.43 -2.16
C LEU A 292 0.00 7.88 -2.66
N GLN A 293 -0.30 7.71 -3.95
CA GLN A 293 -1.65 7.97 -4.49
C GLN A 293 -2.72 7.10 -3.83
N GLY A 294 -2.43 5.81 -3.59
CA GLY A 294 -3.31 4.92 -2.83
C GLY A 294 -3.55 5.41 -1.40
N LYS A 295 -2.52 5.90 -0.73
CA LYS A 295 -2.61 6.46 0.63
C LYS A 295 -3.47 7.73 0.63
N ASP A 296 -3.21 8.66 -0.27
CA ASP A 296 -3.91 9.95 -0.28
C ASP A 296 -5.39 9.79 -0.66
N LEU A 297 -5.70 8.92 -1.63
CA LEU A 297 -7.06 8.81 -2.16
C LEU A 297 -7.94 7.81 -1.41
N PHE A 298 -7.35 6.73 -0.92
CA PHE A 298 -8.08 5.60 -0.33
C PHE A 298 -7.61 5.26 1.09
N LYS A 299 -6.61 5.97 1.64
CA LYS A 299 -5.95 5.62 2.91
C LYS A 299 -5.39 4.20 2.88
N LYS A 300 -4.83 3.79 1.74
CA LYS A 300 -4.25 2.46 1.52
C LYS A 300 -2.80 2.50 1.05
N VAL A 301 -1.94 1.83 1.80
CA VAL A 301 -0.56 1.57 1.39
C VAL A 301 -0.55 0.30 0.55
N ILE A 302 -0.23 0.46 -0.73
CA ILE A 302 -0.24 -0.63 -1.70
C ILE A 302 1.13 -1.27 -1.72
N LYS A 303 1.19 -2.58 -1.44
CA LYS A 303 2.32 -3.42 -1.80
C LYS A 303 2.04 -4.12 -3.12
N LEU A 304 2.62 -3.61 -4.19
CA LEU A 304 2.68 -4.28 -5.49
C LEU A 304 3.15 -5.72 -5.34
N VAL A 305 2.34 -6.66 -5.86
CA VAL A 305 2.65 -8.10 -5.92
C VAL A 305 3.88 -8.37 -6.77
#